data_AF-A0A412I0X0-F1
#
_entry.id   AF-A0A412I0X0-F1
#
_cell.length_a   1.000
_cell.length_b   1.000
_cell.length_c   1.000
_cell.angle_alpha   90.00
_cell.angle_beta   90.00
_cell.angle_gamma   90.00
#
_symmetry.space_group_name_H-M   'P 1'
#
loop_
_entity.id
_entity.type
_entity.pdbx_description
1 polymer ?
#
loop_
_entity_poly.entity_id
_entity_poly.type
_entity_poly.pdbx_seq_one_letter_code
_entity_poly.pdbx_strand_id
1 'polypeptide(L)'
;MLSKQQIQYYEKQYLTCFSDREKATIIFNDPQASLDDILLELIKIECLTSDSNLKKEIEERIAYEIFKYQDFVSNNQQNYLYCLMDEDEFIYGVYESFYLAYDNLKQKVHEDLNDDFFLKSGYKSEYQIQKYKLTKTRQNSTFECLKEIKKSETQFQSAFIGNIQYKENLNIQSVFYNNAEPGYLDNSNRFENQFIGIYIPFQKGDIVKCLTNQLKEEVYYVVEKGAKEFKDVHSMLKGSEDYSDCALCVYELSENGSWNHHHLNPLYLKKICIQDQTLSSVYQVMSDYCKGDKTEDDVLKATIDYEKHKIEQKIINQKYFIF
;
A
#
# COMPACT_ATOMS: atom_id res chain seq x y z
N MET A 1 3.10 9.07 9.90
CA MET A 1 2.77 9.12 8.46
C MET A 1 4.01 9.46 7.66
N LEU A 2 4.29 8.68 6.62
CA LEU A 2 5.46 8.84 5.76
C LEU A 2 5.31 10.08 4.87
N SER A 3 4.12 10.30 4.32
CA SER A 3 3.74 11.49 3.55
C SER A 3 4.15 12.79 4.24
N LYS A 4 3.78 12.97 5.51
CA LYS A 4 4.13 14.17 6.30
C LYS A 4 5.63 14.38 6.44
N GLN A 5 6.38 13.31 6.66
CA GLN A 5 7.84 13.37 6.74
C GLN A 5 8.44 13.77 5.39
N GLN A 6 7.90 13.24 4.28
CA GLN A 6 8.35 13.58 2.94
C GLN A 6 7.99 15.01 2.55
N ILE A 7 6.79 15.49 2.87
CA ILE A 7 6.39 16.89 2.68
C ILE A 7 7.42 17.81 3.34
N GLN A 8 7.69 17.60 4.63
CA GLN A 8 8.66 18.40 5.39
C GLN A 8 10.08 18.31 4.81
N TYR A 9 10.51 17.11 4.40
CA TYR A 9 11.81 16.91 3.77
C TYR A 9 11.93 17.70 2.46
N TYR A 10 10.93 17.60 1.58
CA TYR A 10 10.92 18.28 0.29
C TYR A 10 10.88 19.80 0.45
N GLU A 11 9.99 20.32 1.30
CA GLU A 11 9.89 21.76 1.56
C GLU A 11 11.20 22.34 2.10
N LYS A 12 11.89 21.59 2.97
CA LYS A 12 13.19 22.01 3.52
C LYS A 12 14.34 21.86 2.53
N GLN A 13 14.45 20.71 1.87
CA GLN A 13 15.61 20.34 1.07
C GLN A 13 15.62 21.02 -0.30
N TYR A 14 14.45 21.17 -0.91
CA TYR A 14 14.30 21.70 -2.27
C TYR A 14 13.66 23.08 -2.30
N LEU A 15 13.43 23.69 -1.13
CA LEU A 15 12.82 25.01 -0.96
C LEU A 15 11.47 25.13 -1.71
N THR A 16 10.73 24.02 -1.75
CA THR A 16 9.36 23.99 -2.27
C THR A 16 8.37 24.38 -1.18
N CYS A 17 7.16 24.77 -1.55
CA CYS A 17 6.06 24.96 -0.62
C CYS A 17 4.84 24.28 -1.22
N PHE A 18 4.36 23.20 -0.58
CA PHE A 18 3.13 22.57 -1.04
C PHE A 18 1.95 23.36 -0.49
N SER A 19 0.99 23.64 -1.37
CA SER A 19 -0.31 24.17 -0.98
C SER A 19 -1.05 23.18 -0.07
N ASP A 20 -2.05 23.68 0.66
CA ASP A 20 -2.89 22.82 1.52
C ASP A 20 -3.57 21.71 0.71
N ARG A 21 -3.94 22.00 -0.54
CA ARG A 21 -4.54 21.00 -1.43
C ARG A 21 -3.54 19.91 -1.78
N GLU A 22 -2.35 20.26 -2.24
CA GLU A 22 -1.30 19.27 -2.55
C GLU A 22 -0.92 18.45 -1.30
N LYS A 23 -0.87 19.08 -0.13
CA LYS A 23 -0.66 18.37 1.15
C LYS A 23 -1.78 17.36 1.42
N ALA A 24 -3.04 17.76 1.24
CA ALA A 24 -4.18 16.87 1.39
C ALA A 24 -4.12 15.69 0.41
N THR A 25 -3.76 15.94 -0.85
CA THR A 25 -3.58 14.91 -1.88
C THR A 25 -2.48 13.91 -1.51
N ILE A 26 -1.30 14.40 -1.11
CA ILE A 26 -0.16 13.54 -0.71
C ILE A 26 -0.51 12.71 0.54
N ILE A 27 -1.22 13.30 1.50
CA ILE A 27 -1.66 12.64 2.73
C ILE A 27 -2.69 11.56 2.44
N PHE A 28 -3.68 11.85 1.60
CA PHE A 28 -4.73 10.89 1.24
C PHE A 28 -4.16 9.67 0.53
N ASN A 29 -3.12 9.87 -0.29
CA ASN A 29 -2.44 8.82 -1.01
C ASN A 29 -1.17 8.30 -0.31
N ASP A 30 -1.08 8.42 1.04
CA ASP A 30 0.04 7.87 1.80
C ASP A 30 -0.05 6.32 1.78
N PRO A 31 0.93 5.62 1.17
CA PRO A 31 0.87 4.17 1.00
C PRO A 31 1.03 3.37 2.30
N GLN A 32 1.41 4.01 3.41
CA GLN A 32 1.63 3.37 4.69
C GLN A 32 0.67 3.84 5.79
N ALA A 33 -0.11 4.90 5.57
CA ALA A 33 -0.99 5.43 6.60
C ALA A 33 -2.25 4.56 6.76
N SER A 34 -2.80 4.51 7.97
CA SER A 34 -4.17 3.99 8.15
C SER A 34 -5.17 5.04 7.69
N LEU A 35 -6.35 4.60 7.24
CA LEU A 35 -7.46 5.51 6.92
C LEU A 35 -7.76 6.45 8.10
N ASP A 36 -7.73 5.95 9.34
CA ASP A 36 -7.93 6.78 10.54
C ASP A 36 -6.92 7.93 10.63
N ASP A 37 -5.64 7.66 10.34
CA ASP A 37 -4.57 8.67 10.39
C ASP A 37 -4.76 9.69 9.26
N ILE A 38 -5.14 9.21 8.06
CA ILE A 38 -5.46 10.05 6.90
C ILE A 38 -6.61 11.00 7.25
N LEU A 39 -7.74 10.48 7.71
CA LEU A 39 -8.93 11.29 8.03
C LEU A 39 -8.63 12.33 9.12
N LEU A 40 -7.89 11.96 10.16
CA LEU A 40 -7.47 12.89 11.22
C LEU A 40 -6.60 14.03 10.69
N GLU A 41 -5.69 13.76 9.74
CA GLU A 41 -4.87 14.82 9.13
C GLU A 41 -5.66 15.68 8.14
N LEU A 42 -6.60 15.10 7.40
CA LEU A 42 -7.50 15.87 6.54
C LEU A 42 -8.36 16.85 7.34
N ILE A 43 -8.91 16.44 8.49
CA ILE A 43 -9.64 17.34 9.41
C ILE A 43 -8.76 18.51 9.84
N LYS A 44 -7.47 18.28 10.14
CA LYS A 44 -6.55 19.36 10.51
C LYS A 44 -6.35 20.34 9.36
N ILE A 45 -6.24 19.86 8.13
CA ILE A 45 -6.12 20.72 6.94
C ILE A 45 -7.41 21.53 6.75
N GLU A 46 -8.58 20.88 6.80
CA GLU A 46 -9.90 21.50 6.64
C GLU A 46 -10.14 22.63 7.67
N CYS A 47 -9.76 22.39 8.93
CA CYS A 47 -9.83 23.40 10.00
C CYS A 47 -8.95 24.63 9.75
N LEU A 48 -7.78 24.46 9.12
CA LEU A 48 -6.74 25.50 9.03
C LEU A 48 -6.71 26.22 7.67
N THR A 49 -7.12 25.56 6.60
CA THR A 49 -7.00 26.10 5.25
C THR A 49 -7.92 27.30 5.04
N SER A 50 -7.54 28.21 4.14
CA SER A 50 -8.43 29.29 3.66
C SER A 50 -9.19 28.92 2.38
N ASP A 51 -8.88 27.77 1.76
CA ASP A 51 -9.51 27.32 0.51
C ASP A 51 -10.88 26.68 0.79
N SER A 52 -11.96 27.41 0.48
CA SER A 52 -13.33 26.95 0.72
C SER A 52 -13.72 25.72 -0.10
N ASN A 53 -13.14 25.54 -1.29
CA ASN A 53 -13.43 24.37 -2.12
C ASN A 53 -12.77 23.12 -1.53
N LEU A 54 -11.51 23.24 -1.09
CA LEU A 54 -10.79 22.15 -0.43
C LEU A 54 -11.51 21.70 0.85
N LYS A 55 -12.00 22.64 1.68
CA LYS A 55 -12.79 22.30 2.87
C LYS A 55 -13.98 21.43 2.54
N LYS A 56 -14.78 21.88 1.57
CA LYS A 56 -15.97 21.16 1.11
C LYS A 56 -15.62 19.77 0.59
N GLU A 57 -14.56 19.64 -0.22
CA GLU A 57 -14.14 18.34 -0.74
C GLU A 57 -13.70 17.38 0.38
N ILE A 58 -12.96 17.87 1.39
CA ILE A 58 -12.55 17.09 2.55
C ILE A 58 -13.78 16.66 3.38
N GLU A 59 -14.72 17.57 3.64
CA GLU A 59 -15.98 17.26 4.34
C GLU A 59 -16.76 16.15 3.63
N GLU A 60 -16.90 16.26 2.30
CA GLU A 60 -17.58 15.26 1.47
C GLU A 60 -16.87 13.89 1.53
N ARG A 61 -15.53 13.86 1.46
CA ARG A 61 -14.75 12.62 1.54
C ARG A 61 -14.88 11.97 2.92
N ILE A 62 -14.79 12.74 4.00
CA ILE A 62 -14.98 12.23 5.37
C ILE A 62 -16.39 11.68 5.55
N ALA A 63 -17.41 12.42 5.11
CA ALA A 63 -18.81 11.98 5.18
C ALA A 63 -19.02 10.67 4.42
N TYR A 64 -18.37 10.52 3.26
CA TYR A 64 -18.43 9.29 2.48
C TYR A 64 -17.78 8.10 3.20
N GLU A 65 -16.58 8.24 3.76
CA GLU A 65 -15.92 7.15 4.48
C GLU A 65 -16.73 6.72 5.73
N ILE A 66 -17.34 7.68 6.44
CA ILE A 66 -18.25 7.40 7.55
C ILE A 66 -19.48 6.61 7.07
N PHE A 67 -20.13 7.08 6.00
CA PHE A 67 -21.30 6.41 5.43
C PHE A 67 -20.96 4.98 4.98
N LYS A 68 -19.83 4.81 4.28
CA LYS A 68 -19.33 3.53 3.79
C LYS A 68 -19.06 2.55 4.94
N TYR A 69 -18.43 3.00 6.02
CA TYR A 69 -18.26 2.20 7.24
C TYR A 69 -19.61 1.82 7.87
N GLN A 70 -20.53 2.77 8.03
CA GLN A 70 -21.85 2.52 8.63
C GLN A 70 -22.67 1.52 7.82
N ASP A 71 -22.67 1.64 6.50
CA ASP A 71 -23.35 0.69 5.60
C ASP A 71 -22.71 -0.69 5.68
N PHE A 72 -21.38 -0.77 5.72
CA PHE A 72 -20.65 -2.01 5.91
C PHE A 72 -21.05 -2.71 7.22
N VAL A 73 -21.09 -2.00 8.34
CA VAL A 73 -21.43 -2.56 9.66
C VAL A 73 -22.91 -2.95 9.76
N SER A 74 -23.77 -2.33 8.94
CA SER A 74 -25.22 -2.61 8.97
C SER A 74 -25.55 -4.04 8.50
N ASN A 75 -26.38 -4.75 9.29
CA ASN A 75 -26.97 -6.05 8.93
C ASN A 75 -28.48 -6.07 9.21
N ASN A 76 -29.18 -4.99 8.84
CA ASN A 76 -30.60 -4.80 9.17
C ASN A 76 -31.52 -5.86 8.54
N GLN A 77 -31.07 -6.51 7.47
CA GLN A 77 -31.81 -7.55 6.76
C GLN A 77 -31.46 -8.97 7.24
N GLN A 78 -30.55 -9.12 8.21
CA GLN A 78 -30.09 -10.41 8.76
C GLN A 78 -29.69 -11.43 7.69
N ASN A 79 -29.13 -10.95 6.58
CA ASN A 79 -28.74 -11.76 5.43
C ASN A 79 -27.25 -11.63 5.10
N TYR A 80 -26.47 -11.01 5.98
CA TYR A 80 -25.02 -10.93 5.88
C TYR A 80 -24.30 -11.74 6.96
N LEU A 81 -23.14 -12.26 6.60
CA LEU A 81 -22.14 -12.86 7.49
C LEU A 81 -20.83 -12.06 7.43
N TYR A 82 -20.08 -12.08 8.52
CA TYR A 82 -18.80 -11.42 8.69
C TYR A 82 -17.72 -12.47 9.00
N CYS A 83 -16.68 -12.53 8.20
CA CYS A 83 -15.57 -13.48 8.37
C CYS A 83 -14.33 -12.73 8.85
N LEU A 84 -13.79 -13.13 10.01
CA LEU A 84 -12.50 -12.66 10.51
C LEU A 84 -11.39 -13.55 9.94
N MET A 85 -10.37 -12.92 9.35
CA MET A 85 -9.20 -13.61 8.79
C MET A 85 -7.96 -12.70 8.81
N ASP A 86 -6.79 -13.26 8.52
CA ASP A 86 -5.54 -12.51 8.29
C ASP A 86 -5.30 -12.20 6.81
N GLU A 87 -4.11 -11.67 6.51
CA GLU A 87 -3.61 -11.41 5.16
C GLU A 87 -3.47 -12.67 4.28
N ASP A 88 -3.23 -13.84 4.88
CA ASP A 88 -3.10 -15.14 4.20
C ASP A 88 -4.45 -15.84 3.99
N GLU A 89 -5.55 -15.11 4.19
CA GLU A 89 -6.94 -15.60 4.11
C GLU A 89 -7.24 -16.75 5.09
N PHE A 90 -6.48 -16.87 6.19
CA PHE A 90 -6.77 -17.85 7.23
C PHE A 90 -7.98 -17.39 8.05
N ILE A 91 -9.08 -18.13 7.93
CA ILE A 91 -10.33 -17.82 8.64
C ILE A 91 -10.21 -18.19 10.13
N TYR A 92 -10.29 -17.18 10.99
CA TYR A 92 -10.36 -17.31 12.45
C TYR A 92 -11.78 -17.49 12.98
N GLY A 93 -12.79 -17.01 12.26
CA GLY A 93 -14.19 -17.19 12.65
C GLY A 93 -15.18 -16.54 11.71
N VAL A 94 -16.43 -16.98 11.79
CA VAL A 94 -17.55 -16.44 11.00
C VAL A 94 -18.68 -16.04 11.96
N TYR A 95 -19.25 -14.86 11.74
CA TYR A 95 -20.14 -14.17 12.66
C TYR A 95 -21.34 -13.55 11.93
N GLU A 96 -22.51 -13.50 12.56
CA GLU A 96 -23.70 -12.83 12.00
C GLU A 96 -23.72 -11.31 12.27
N SER A 97 -22.86 -10.84 13.17
CA SER A 97 -22.74 -9.43 13.54
C SER A 97 -21.31 -8.95 13.38
N PHE A 98 -21.16 -7.76 12.81
CA PHE A 98 -19.88 -7.08 12.70
C PHE A 98 -19.24 -6.88 14.08
N TYR A 99 -20.02 -6.43 15.07
CA TYR A 99 -19.48 -6.14 16.40
C TYR A 99 -18.93 -7.38 17.10
N LEU A 100 -19.53 -8.56 16.87
CA LEU A 100 -19.00 -9.83 17.37
C LEU A 100 -17.68 -10.19 16.67
N ALA A 101 -17.61 -10.03 15.34
CA ALA A 101 -16.36 -10.23 14.61
C ALA A 101 -15.26 -9.29 15.11
N TYR A 102 -15.60 -8.03 15.36
CA TYR A 102 -14.67 -7.01 15.85
C TYR A 102 -14.22 -7.26 17.30
N ASP A 103 -15.10 -7.74 18.18
CA ASP A 103 -14.73 -8.14 19.53
C ASP A 103 -13.74 -9.31 19.53
N ASN A 104 -13.93 -10.29 18.64
CA ASN A 104 -13.00 -11.40 18.47
C ASN A 104 -11.69 -10.97 17.80
N LEU A 105 -11.72 -9.99 16.87
CA LEU A 105 -10.51 -9.38 16.33
C LEU A 105 -9.65 -8.77 17.44
N LYS A 106 -10.26 -8.00 18.36
CA LYS A 106 -9.52 -7.41 19.50
C LYS A 106 -8.85 -8.47 20.37
N GLN A 107 -9.53 -9.58 20.61
CA GLN A 107 -8.96 -10.71 21.36
C GLN A 107 -7.80 -11.33 20.59
N LYS A 108 -7.97 -11.59 19.30
CA LYS A 108 -6.93 -12.18 18.44
C LYS A 108 -5.67 -11.31 18.37
N VAL A 109 -5.84 -10.00 18.14
CA VAL A 109 -4.73 -9.03 18.16
C VAL A 109 -4.02 -9.05 19.50
N HIS A 110 -4.76 -9.12 20.61
CA HIS A 110 -4.17 -9.19 21.94
C HIS A 110 -3.38 -10.49 22.15
N GLU A 111 -3.88 -11.62 21.65
CA GLU A 111 -3.16 -12.91 21.70
C GLU A 111 -1.86 -12.85 20.90
N ASP A 112 -1.91 -12.35 19.66
CA ASP A 112 -0.74 -12.29 18.77
C ASP A 112 0.32 -11.32 19.30
N LEU A 113 -0.06 -10.16 19.85
CA LEU A 113 0.88 -9.22 20.47
C LEU A 113 1.57 -9.78 21.73
N ASN A 114 1.01 -10.81 22.35
CA ASN A 114 1.60 -11.48 23.51
C ASN A 114 2.28 -12.81 23.16
N ASP A 115 2.26 -13.21 21.90
CA ASP A 115 2.87 -14.45 21.44
C ASP A 115 4.38 -14.24 21.18
N ASP A 116 5.15 -15.23 21.62
CA ASP A 116 6.61 -15.23 21.60
C ASP A 116 7.20 -15.09 20.20
N PHE A 117 6.50 -15.58 19.16
CA PHE A 117 6.92 -15.47 17.77
C PHE A 117 6.86 -14.01 17.30
N PHE A 118 5.75 -13.32 17.54
CA PHE A 118 5.56 -11.93 17.11
C PHE A 118 6.52 -11.00 17.85
N LEU A 119 6.67 -11.19 19.16
CA LEU A 119 7.60 -10.41 19.98
C LEU A 119 9.06 -10.54 19.51
N LYS A 120 9.49 -11.73 19.09
CA LYS A 120 10.88 -11.99 18.65
C LYS A 120 11.12 -11.63 17.19
N SER A 121 10.14 -11.85 16.32
CA SER A 121 10.27 -11.57 14.88
C SER A 121 10.07 -10.09 14.56
N GLY A 122 9.35 -9.34 15.39
CA GLY A 122 8.89 -8.00 15.05
C GLY A 122 7.89 -7.98 13.89
N TYR A 123 7.35 -9.14 13.53
CA TYR A 123 6.34 -9.28 12.48
C TYR A 123 5.02 -8.65 12.94
N LYS A 124 4.36 -7.97 11.99
CA LYS A 124 3.16 -7.18 12.22
C LYS A 124 2.05 -7.75 11.35
N SER A 125 1.08 -8.42 11.96
CA SER A 125 -0.05 -8.97 11.21
C SER A 125 -1.03 -7.88 10.78
N GLU A 126 -1.54 -8.02 9.56
CA GLU A 126 -2.74 -7.36 9.10
C GLU A 126 -3.93 -8.32 9.23
N TYR A 127 -5.07 -7.77 9.66
CA TYR A 127 -6.30 -8.53 9.85
C TYR A 127 -7.40 -7.94 8.99
N GLN A 128 -8.40 -8.74 8.65
CA GLN A 128 -9.54 -8.26 7.90
C GLN A 128 -10.85 -8.89 8.36
N ILE A 129 -11.91 -8.08 8.31
CA ILE A 129 -13.28 -8.54 8.46
C ILE A 129 -13.95 -8.41 7.10
N GLN A 130 -14.30 -9.54 6.48
CA GLN A 130 -15.00 -9.58 5.20
C GLN A 130 -16.50 -9.75 5.38
N LYS A 131 -17.32 -9.03 4.61
CA LYS A 131 -18.78 -9.11 4.61
C LYS A 131 -19.27 -9.92 3.41
N TYR A 132 -20.17 -10.86 3.65
CA TYR A 132 -20.76 -11.73 2.65
C TYR A 132 -22.28 -11.71 2.72
N LYS A 133 -22.96 -11.69 1.57
CA LYS A 133 -24.41 -11.82 1.46
C LYS A 133 -24.80 -13.27 1.24
N LEU A 134 -25.76 -13.77 2.01
CA LEU A 134 -26.33 -15.09 1.84
C LEU A 134 -27.22 -15.13 0.59
N THR A 135 -26.96 -16.06 -0.34
CA THR A 135 -27.72 -16.18 -1.61
C THR A 135 -28.76 -17.29 -1.61
N LYS A 136 -28.73 -18.21 -0.64
CA LYS A 136 -29.83 -19.13 -0.31
C LYS A 136 -29.99 -19.29 1.20
N THR A 137 -31.14 -18.87 1.73
CA THR A 137 -31.60 -19.22 3.07
C THR A 137 -31.92 -20.71 3.13
N ARG A 138 -31.29 -21.48 4.03
CA ARG A 138 -31.94 -22.73 4.48
C ARG A 138 -33.18 -22.33 5.28
N GLN A 139 -34.33 -22.85 4.85
CA GLN A 139 -35.47 -23.02 5.73
C GLN A 139 -35.02 -23.89 6.92
N ASN A 140 -35.36 -23.46 8.12
CA ASN A 140 -35.21 -24.20 9.37
C ASN A 140 -33.76 -24.38 9.88
N SER A 141 -33.24 -23.36 10.54
CA SER A 141 -32.51 -23.55 11.79
C SER A 141 -32.60 -22.25 12.57
N THR A 142 -33.30 -22.28 13.70
CA THR A 142 -33.10 -21.33 14.78
C THR A 142 -31.64 -21.46 15.21
N PHE A 143 -30.78 -20.59 14.69
CA PHE A 143 -29.40 -20.48 15.15
C PHE A 143 -29.43 -19.74 16.50
N GLU A 144 -29.08 -20.46 17.56
CA GLU A 144 -28.82 -19.83 18.85
C GLU A 144 -27.50 -19.05 18.75
N CYS A 145 -27.69 -17.74 18.57
CA CYS A 145 -26.80 -16.65 18.93
C CYS A 145 -25.89 -17.06 20.10
N LEU A 146 -24.57 -17.25 19.86
CA LEU A 146 -23.44 -17.28 20.82
C LEU A 146 -22.20 -18.09 20.36
N LYS A 147 -22.12 -18.64 19.14
CA LYS A 147 -20.97 -19.50 18.75
C LYS A 147 -20.34 -19.16 17.40
N GLU A 148 -19.02 -19.27 17.35
CA GLU A 148 -18.20 -19.47 16.15
C GLU A 148 -18.84 -20.54 15.26
N ILE A 149 -19.10 -20.23 13.98
CA ILE A 149 -19.61 -21.23 13.03
C ILE A 149 -18.47 -22.20 12.71
N LYS A 150 -18.67 -23.48 13.01
CA LYS A 150 -17.65 -24.51 12.73
C LYS A 150 -17.40 -24.57 11.22
N LYS A 151 -16.12 -24.65 10.82
CA LYS A 151 -15.65 -24.81 9.42
C LYS A 151 -16.29 -25.99 8.65
N SER A 152 -16.95 -26.93 9.34
CA SER A 152 -17.73 -28.03 8.76
C SER A 152 -19.15 -27.64 8.33
N GLU A 153 -19.66 -26.49 8.77
CA GLU A 153 -21.00 -25.97 8.49
C GLU A 153 -20.99 -24.92 7.35
N THR A 154 -19.80 -24.55 6.86
CA THR A 154 -19.57 -23.44 5.91
C THR A 154 -19.80 -23.79 4.43
N GLN A 155 -20.82 -24.60 4.11
CA GLN A 155 -21.31 -24.70 2.72
C GLN A 155 -22.36 -23.62 2.45
N PHE A 156 -21.97 -22.35 2.61
CA PHE A 156 -22.83 -21.22 2.27
C PHE A 156 -22.59 -20.82 0.81
N GLN A 157 -23.66 -20.79 0.01
CA GLN A 157 -23.64 -19.98 -1.20
C GLN A 157 -23.72 -18.53 -0.73
N SER A 158 -22.61 -17.80 -0.85
CA SER A 158 -22.50 -16.43 -0.42
C SER A 158 -21.80 -15.59 -1.48
N ALA A 159 -22.13 -14.30 -1.53
CA ALA A 159 -21.50 -13.34 -2.42
C ALA A 159 -20.69 -12.37 -1.57
N PHE A 160 -19.41 -12.21 -1.88
CA PHE A 160 -18.56 -11.20 -1.25
C PHE A 160 -19.14 -9.80 -1.51
N ILE A 161 -19.17 -8.96 -0.46
CA ILE A 161 -19.72 -7.61 -0.51
C ILE A 161 -18.63 -6.57 -0.26
N GLY A 162 -17.65 -6.88 0.58
CA GLY A 162 -16.56 -5.97 0.89
C GLY A 162 -15.75 -6.43 2.09
N ASN A 163 -14.78 -5.63 2.51
CA ASN A 163 -13.97 -5.90 3.69
C ASN A 163 -13.48 -4.62 4.37
N ILE A 164 -13.15 -4.74 5.65
CA ILE A 164 -12.37 -3.74 6.39
C ILE A 164 -11.06 -4.40 6.78
N GLN A 165 -9.94 -3.75 6.43
CA GLN A 165 -8.59 -4.15 6.86
C GLN A 165 -8.17 -3.34 8.08
N TYR A 166 -7.53 -4.00 9.02
CA TYR A 166 -7.06 -3.46 10.27
C TYR A 166 -5.57 -3.75 10.46
N LYS A 167 -4.88 -2.76 11.01
CA LYS A 167 -3.53 -2.94 11.51
C LYS A 167 -3.55 -3.60 12.90
N GLU A 168 -2.40 -4.08 13.36
CA GLU A 168 -2.18 -4.61 14.71
C GLU A 168 -2.61 -3.65 15.85
N ASN A 169 -2.66 -2.34 15.60
CA ASN A 169 -3.11 -1.35 16.58
C ASN A 169 -4.63 -1.09 16.51
N LEU A 170 -5.36 -1.90 15.73
CA LEU A 170 -6.79 -1.81 15.46
C LEU A 170 -7.23 -0.57 14.67
N ASN A 171 -6.31 0.24 14.15
CA ASN A 171 -6.65 1.30 13.20
C ASN A 171 -7.14 0.68 11.89
N ILE A 172 -8.16 1.29 11.30
CA ILE A 172 -8.66 0.90 9.98
C ILE A 172 -7.63 1.31 8.93
N GLN A 173 -7.07 0.33 8.23
CA GLN A 173 -6.16 0.55 7.13
C GLN A 173 -6.93 0.95 5.87
N SER A 174 -7.96 0.19 5.53
CA SER A 174 -8.80 0.42 4.37
C SER A 174 -10.20 -0.15 4.60
N VAL A 175 -11.16 0.41 3.87
CA VAL A 175 -12.51 -0.15 3.72
C VAL A 175 -12.75 -0.32 2.23
N PHE A 176 -13.07 -1.54 1.80
CA PHE A 176 -13.49 -1.83 0.44
C PHE A 176 -14.94 -2.31 0.45
N TYR A 177 -15.72 -1.84 -0.51
CA TYR A 177 -17.13 -2.16 -0.63
C TYR A 177 -17.54 -2.19 -2.09
N ASN A 178 -18.27 -3.23 -2.50
CA ASN A 178 -18.63 -3.48 -3.90
C ASN A 178 -19.61 -2.46 -4.50
N ASN A 179 -20.13 -1.51 -3.71
CA ASN A 179 -20.89 -0.41 -4.28
C ASN A 179 -19.94 0.61 -4.89
N ALA A 180 -20.21 1.03 -6.13
CA ALA A 180 -19.46 2.08 -6.79
C ALA A 180 -19.41 3.35 -5.92
N GLU A 181 -18.24 3.99 -5.88
CA GLU A 181 -18.15 5.33 -5.29
C GLU A 181 -19.14 6.26 -6.03
N PRO A 182 -19.79 7.21 -5.32
CA PRO A 182 -20.57 8.23 -5.97
C PRO A 182 -19.72 8.96 -7.01
N GLY A 183 -20.23 9.13 -8.23
CA GLY A 183 -19.46 9.73 -9.33
C GLY A 183 -18.98 11.18 -9.08
N TYR A 184 -19.47 11.85 -8.03
CA TYR A 184 -18.92 13.16 -7.63
C TYR A 184 -17.57 13.05 -6.92
N LEU A 185 -17.21 11.89 -6.35
CA LEU A 185 -15.90 11.60 -5.76
C LEU A 185 -14.89 11.11 -6.81
N ASP A 186 -15.39 10.49 -7.88
CA ASP A 186 -14.60 10.03 -9.03
C ASP A 186 -14.41 11.15 -10.06
N ASN A 187 -13.83 12.27 -9.61
CA ASN A 187 -13.52 13.43 -10.45
C ASN A 187 -12.04 13.80 -10.30
N SER A 188 -11.32 13.89 -11.42
CA SER A 188 -9.89 14.21 -11.46
C SER A 188 -9.54 15.60 -10.92
N ASN A 189 -10.53 16.51 -10.82
CA ASN A 189 -10.32 17.85 -10.27
C ASN A 189 -10.37 17.91 -8.73
N ARG A 190 -10.76 16.81 -8.06
CA ARG A 190 -10.80 16.76 -6.61
C ARG A 190 -9.41 16.59 -6.01
N PHE A 191 -9.23 17.07 -4.78
CA PHE A 191 -7.92 16.96 -4.12
C PHE A 191 -7.40 15.52 -4.10
N GLU A 192 -8.20 14.50 -3.81
CA GLU A 192 -7.71 13.11 -3.68
C GLU A 192 -7.08 12.55 -4.97
N ASN A 193 -7.54 13.02 -6.14
CA ASN A 193 -7.15 12.52 -7.45
C ASN A 193 -6.18 13.46 -8.16
N GLN A 194 -5.87 14.62 -7.56
CA GLN A 194 -5.16 15.69 -8.27
C GLN A 194 -3.73 15.26 -8.61
N PHE A 195 -3.33 15.47 -9.87
CA PHE A 195 -1.91 15.46 -10.23
C PHE A 195 -1.15 16.57 -9.50
N ILE A 196 0.04 16.24 -8.99
CA ILE A 196 0.92 17.19 -8.30
C ILE A 196 2.25 17.27 -9.03
N GLY A 197 2.65 18.48 -9.40
CA GLY A 197 3.96 18.77 -9.97
C GLY A 197 5.08 18.62 -8.94
N ILE A 198 5.46 17.39 -8.61
CA ILE A 198 6.53 17.11 -7.64
C ILE A 198 7.89 17.43 -8.27
N TYR A 199 8.76 18.08 -7.51
CA TYR A 199 10.15 18.25 -7.92
C TYR A 199 10.86 16.88 -7.98
N ILE A 200 11.50 16.56 -9.11
CA ILE A 200 12.19 15.28 -9.28
C ILE A 200 13.70 15.50 -9.14
N PRO A 201 14.35 15.09 -8.04
CA PRO A 201 15.78 15.25 -7.82
C PRO A 201 16.63 14.18 -8.52
N PHE A 202 16.03 13.28 -9.31
CA PHE A 202 16.67 12.11 -9.87
C PHE A 202 16.97 12.25 -11.37
N GLN A 203 18.09 11.69 -11.78
CA GLN A 203 18.51 11.57 -13.17
C GLN A 203 18.44 10.12 -13.63
N LYS A 204 18.42 9.93 -14.95
CA LYS A 204 18.50 8.62 -15.60
C LYS A 204 19.72 7.84 -15.08
N GLY A 205 19.49 6.60 -14.67
CA GLY A 205 20.49 5.70 -14.10
C GLY A 205 20.78 5.93 -12.61
N ASP A 206 20.15 6.89 -11.93
CA ASP A 206 20.31 6.99 -10.47
C ASP A 206 19.83 5.72 -9.77
N ILE A 207 20.60 5.25 -8.78
CA ILE A 207 20.22 4.11 -7.94
C ILE A 207 19.50 4.64 -6.71
N VAL A 208 18.27 4.15 -6.49
CA VAL A 208 17.37 4.63 -5.44
C VAL A 208 16.78 3.47 -4.64
N LYS A 209 16.27 3.78 -3.45
CA LYS A 209 15.49 2.87 -2.60
C LYS A 209 14.12 3.48 -2.35
N CYS A 210 13.08 2.65 -2.36
CA CYS A 210 11.73 3.06 -1.98
C CYS A 210 11.56 3.03 -0.46
N LEU A 211 11.06 4.11 0.12
CA LEU A 211 10.84 4.27 1.56
C LEU A 211 9.57 3.55 2.04
N THR A 212 8.71 3.12 1.12
CA THR A 212 7.46 2.39 1.43
C THR A 212 7.72 0.92 1.79
N ASN A 213 8.83 0.35 1.32
CA ASN A 213 9.13 -1.09 1.42
C ASN A 213 10.05 -1.39 2.62
N GLN A 214 9.74 -0.85 3.80
CA GLN A 214 10.63 -0.91 4.98
C GLN A 214 11.00 -2.33 5.40
N LEU A 215 10.19 -3.34 5.04
CA LEU A 215 10.44 -4.74 5.36
C LEU A 215 11.46 -5.42 4.43
N LYS A 216 11.77 -4.87 3.26
CA LYS A 216 12.73 -5.46 2.32
C LYS A 216 14.03 -4.65 2.31
N GLU A 217 15.00 -5.04 3.13
CA GLU A 217 16.26 -4.30 3.29
C GLU A 217 17.05 -4.16 1.99
N GLU A 218 16.94 -5.13 1.07
CA GLU A 218 17.78 -5.24 -0.14
C GLU A 218 17.07 -4.91 -1.47
N VAL A 219 15.90 -4.28 -1.45
CA VAL A 219 15.23 -3.89 -2.69
C VAL A 219 15.67 -2.50 -3.13
N TYR A 220 16.31 -2.45 -4.29
CA TYR A 220 16.84 -1.23 -4.91
C TYR A 220 16.31 -1.09 -6.34
N TYR A 221 16.33 0.14 -6.84
CA TYR A 221 15.80 0.49 -8.14
C TYR A 221 16.79 1.33 -8.94
N VAL A 222 16.76 1.20 -10.26
CA VAL A 222 17.48 2.08 -11.20
C VAL A 222 16.48 2.97 -11.93
N VAL A 223 16.70 4.28 -11.92
CA VAL A 223 15.83 5.24 -12.62
C VAL A 223 15.95 5.10 -14.14
N GLU A 224 14.86 4.70 -14.81
CA GLU A 224 14.83 4.57 -16.28
C GLU A 224 14.64 5.94 -16.95
N LYS A 225 13.72 6.75 -16.41
CA LYS A 225 13.36 8.07 -16.94
C LYS A 225 13.55 9.10 -15.84
N GLY A 226 14.40 10.10 -16.07
CA GLY A 226 14.71 11.13 -15.08
C GLY A 226 13.76 12.31 -15.13
N ALA A 227 14.15 13.40 -14.44
CA ALA A 227 13.35 14.62 -14.37
C ALA A 227 13.02 15.24 -15.74
N LYS A 228 13.88 15.06 -16.76
CA LYS A 228 13.67 15.60 -18.10
C LYS A 228 12.55 14.83 -18.82
N GLU A 229 12.68 13.51 -18.88
CA GLU A 229 11.72 12.63 -19.54
C GLU A 229 10.35 12.69 -18.87
N PHE A 230 10.30 12.84 -17.54
CA PHE A 230 9.06 13.03 -16.81
C PHE A 230 8.33 14.31 -17.25
N LYS A 231 9.04 15.43 -17.41
CA LYS A 231 8.46 16.69 -17.92
C LYS A 231 7.93 16.52 -19.34
N ASP A 232 8.66 15.79 -20.18
CA ASP A 232 8.23 15.53 -21.55
C ASP A 232 6.93 14.71 -21.57
N VAL A 233 6.84 13.64 -20.75
CA VAL A 233 5.61 12.83 -20.61
C VAL A 233 4.44 13.66 -20.08
N HIS A 234 4.65 14.45 -19.02
CA HIS A 234 3.61 15.33 -18.48
C HIS A 234 3.09 16.31 -19.54
N SER A 235 3.97 16.89 -20.36
CA SER A 235 3.55 17.79 -21.45
C SER A 235 2.64 17.12 -22.50
N MET A 236 2.68 15.79 -22.61
CA MET A 236 1.86 15.02 -23.54
C MET A 236 0.46 14.70 -22.99
N LEU A 237 0.29 14.62 -21.67
CA LEU A 237 -0.96 14.20 -21.01
C LEU A 237 -2.04 15.32 -20.96
N LYS A 238 -1.66 16.59 -21.09
CA LYS A 238 -2.55 17.73 -21.43
C LYS A 238 -3.83 17.85 -20.59
N GLY A 239 -3.75 17.71 -19.28
CA GLY A 239 -4.87 17.97 -18.36
C GLY A 239 -5.77 16.75 -18.07
N SER A 240 -5.38 15.55 -18.52
CA SER A 240 -6.02 14.29 -18.11
C SER A 240 -5.28 13.57 -16.99
N GLU A 241 -4.25 14.20 -16.41
CA GLU A 241 -3.43 13.60 -15.36
C GLU A 241 -4.17 13.48 -14.04
N ASP A 242 -3.88 12.40 -13.32
CA ASP A 242 -4.28 12.22 -11.94
C ASP A 242 -3.07 11.94 -11.03
N TYR A 243 -3.33 11.65 -9.75
CA TYR A 243 -2.27 11.36 -8.79
C TYR A 243 -1.42 10.13 -9.18
N SER A 244 -1.99 9.13 -9.87
CA SER A 244 -1.27 7.93 -10.29
C SER A 244 -0.20 8.24 -11.36
N ASP A 245 -0.39 9.32 -12.12
CA ASP A 245 0.61 9.84 -13.07
C ASP A 245 1.79 10.54 -12.39
N CYS A 246 1.75 10.75 -11.07
CA CYS A 246 2.86 11.26 -10.27
C CYS A 246 3.93 10.17 -10.00
N ALA A 247 4.35 9.44 -11.04
CA ALA A 247 5.23 8.28 -10.91
C ALA A 247 6.46 8.33 -11.85
N LEU A 248 7.59 7.90 -11.31
CA LEU A 248 8.85 7.73 -12.01
C LEU A 248 8.99 6.27 -12.49
N CYS A 249 9.40 6.07 -13.74
CA CYS A 249 9.74 4.75 -14.27
C CYS A 249 11.09 4.28 -13.71
N VAL A 250 11.10 3.08 -13.12
CA VAL A 250 12.31 2.47 -12.54
C VAL A 250 12.39 0.97 -12.82
N TYR A 251 13.60 0.41 -12.77
CA TYR A 251 13.84 -1.03 -12.85
C TYR A 251 14.21 -1.64 -11.50
N GLU A 252 13.55 -2.74 -11.13
CA GLU A 252 13.87 -3.59 -9.96
C GLU A 252 14.53 -4.88 -10.42
N LEU A 253 15.62 -5.29 -9.76
CA LEU A 253 16.18 -6.64 -9.95
C LEU A 253 15.41 -7.62 -9.05
N SER A 254 14.71 -8.55 -9.69
CA SER A 254 13.94 -9.58 -8.98
C SER A 254 14.85 -10.69 -8.45
N GLU A 255 14.30 -11.54 -7.57
CA GLU A 255 15.04 -12.68 -7.01
C GLU A 255 15.47 -13.73 -8.05
N ASN A 256 14.78 -13.78 -9.20
CA ASN A 256 15.08 -14.72 -10.29
C ASN A 256 15.98 -14.11 -11.37
N GLY A 257 16.61 -12.97 -11.07
CA GLY A 257 17.50 -12.25 -11.98
C GLY A 257 16.78 -11.39 -13.03
N SER A 258 15.45 -11.46 -13.17
CA SER A 258 14.75 -10.59 -14.12
C SER A 258 14.77 -9.12 -13.67
N TRP A 259 14.83 -8.21 -14.64
CA TRP A 259 14.61 -6.79 -14.37
C TRP A 259 13.15 -6.45 -14.66
N ASN A 260 12.44 -5.97 -13.63
CA ASN A 260 11.03 -5.63 -13.70
C ASN A 260 10.85 -4.12 -13.76
N HIS A 261 9.87 -3.70 -14.56
CA HIS A 261 9.51 -2.29 -14.71
C HIS A 261 8.48 -1.87 -13.66
N HIS A 262 8.72 -0.76 -12.98
CA HIS A 262 7.83 -0.22 -11.95
C HIS A 262 7.61 1.29 -12.12
N HIS A 263 6.47 1.75 -11.60
CA HIS A 263 6.08 3.15 -11.53
C HIS A 263 6.01 3.54 -10.06
N LEU A 264 6.98 4.35 -9.59
CA LEU A 264 7.08 4.73 -8.18
C LEU A 264 6.99 6.24 -7.99
N ASN A 265 6.23 6.69 -6.99
CA ASN A 265 6.13 8.12 -6.71
C ASN A 265 7.48 8.66 -6.17
N PRO A 266 8.07 9.70 -6.81
CA PRO A 266 9.38 10.22 -6.45
C PRO A 266 9.46 10.78 -5.03
N LEU A 267 8.34 11.16 -4.40
CA LEU A 267 8.29 11.57 -3.00
C LEU A 267 8.83 10.49 -2.06
N TYR A 268 8.64 9.21 -2.41
CA TYR A 268 9.03 8.09 -1.57
C TYR A 268 10.33 7.42 -2.01
N LEU A 269 11.11 8.07 -2.87
CA LEU A 269 12.40 7.57 -3.32
C LEU A 269 13.54 8.30 -2.61
N LYS A 270 14.62 7.55 -2.33
CA LYS A 270 15.86 8.10 -1.79
C LYS A 270 17.04 7.57 -2.58
N LYS A 271 17.94 8.45 -3.00
CA LYS A 271 19.20 8.07 -3.63
C LYS A 271 20.11 7.38 -2.62
N ILE A 272 20.77 6.31 -3.06
CA ILE A 272 21.61 5.48 -2.19
C ILE A 272 22.91 5.07 -2.88
N CYS A 273 23.85 4.55 -2.09
CA CYS A 273 25.02 3.84 -2.59
C CYS A 273 24.97 2.42 -2.03
N ILE A 274 24.97 1.41 -2.90
CA ILE A 274 24.97 0.00 -2.51
C ILE A 274 26.37 -0.36 -2.00
N GLN A 275 26.45 -0.91 -0.79
CA GLN A 275 27.73 -1.27 -0.16
C GLN A 275 28.26 -2.64 -0.62
N ASP A 276 27.36 -3.59 -0.89
CA ASP A 276 27.74 -4.89 -1.44
C ASP A 276 28.29 -4.72 -2.86
N GLN A 277 29.53 -5.16 -3.09
CA GLN A 277 30.23 -4.91 -4.35
C GLN A 277 29.63 -5.68 -5.52
N THR A 278 29.17 -6.91 -5.30
CA THR A 278 28.59 -7.76 -6.34
C THR A 278 27.25 -7.18 -6.78
N LEU A 279 26.39 -6.82 -5.81
CA LEU A 279 25.11 -6.18 -6.03
C LEU A 279 25.27 -4.79 -6.64
N SER A 280 26.22 -3.99 -6.15
CA SER A 280 26.51 -2.68 -6.72
C SER A 280 26.94 -2.79 -8.18
N SER A 281 27.67 -3.86 -8.56
CA SER A 281 28.15 -4.05 -9.93
C SER A 281 27.00 -4.31 -10.90
N VAL A 282 26.06 -5.20 -10.56
CA VAL A 282 24.91 -5.50 -11.43
C VAL A 282 23.98 -4.29 -11.58
N TYR A 283 23.77 -3.53 -10.51
CA TYR A 283 23.00 -2.27 -10.56
C TYR A 283 23.72 -1.16 -11.33
N GLN A 284 25.04 -1.09 -11.28
CA GLN A 284 25.81 -0.11 -12.06
C GLN A 284 25.72 -0.41 -13.56
N VAL A 285 25.74 -1.68 -13.97
CA VAL A 285 25.55 -2.05 -15.38
C VAL A 285 24.16 -1.64 -15.87
N MET A 286 23.11 -1.86 -15.08
CA MET A 286 21.76 -1.38 -15.42
C MET A 286 21.67 0.16 -15.42
N SER A 287 22.36 0.85 -14.50
CA SER A 287 22.49 2.31 -14.49
C SER A 287 23.07 2.84 -15.80
N ASP A 288 24.13 2.21 -16.28
CA ASP A 288 24.83 2.60 -17.49
C ASP A 288 24.04 2.20 -18.76
N TYR A 289 23.32 1.09 -18.72
CA TYR A 289 22.34 0.73 -19.76
C TYR A 289 21.26 1.80 -19.89
N CYS A 290 20.69 2.24 -18.77
CA CYS A 290 19.72 3.33 -18.77
C CYS A 290 20.33 4.58 -19.40
N LYS A 291 21.57 4.95 -19.09
CA LYS A 291 22.23 6.12 -19.70
C LYS A 291 22.54 5.96 -21.20
N GLY A 292 22.52 4.73 -21.71
CA GLY A 292 22.86 4.40 -23.11
C GLY A 292 24.34 4.01 -23.30
N ASP A 293 25.07 3.77 -22.21
CA ASP A 293 26.49 3.43 -22.21
C ASP A 293 26.74 1.91 -22.26
N LYS A 294 25.69 1.10 -22.08
CA LYS A 294 25.72 -0.37 -22.10
C LYS A 294 24.58 -0.94 -22.95
N THR A 295 24.73 -2.19 -23.36
CA THR A 295 23.71 -2.91 -24.14
C THR A 295 22.90 -3.87 -23.26
N GLU A 296 21.83 -4.42 -23.82
CA GLU A 296 21.05 -5.48 -23.18
C GLU A 296 21.91 -6.72 -22.87
N ASP A 297 22.85 -7.08 -23.75
CA ASP A 297 23.78 -8.20 -23.53
C ASP A 297 24.69 -7.96 -22.32
N ASP A 298 25.13 -6.72 -22.09
CA ASP A 298 25.92 -6.36 -20.91
C ASP A 298 25.11 -6.58 -19.62
N VAL A 299 23.84 -6.14 -19.61
CA VAL A 299 22.91 -6.31 -18.49
C VAL A 299 22.66 -7.79 -18.23
N LEU A 300 22.39 -8.58 -19.28
CA LEU A 300 22.16 -10.02 -19.17
C LEU A 300 23.39 -10.72 -18.58
N LYS A 301 24.59 -10.40 -19.06
CA LYS A 301 25.83 -10.97 -18.54
C LYS A 301 26.03 -10.63 -17.05
N ALA A 302 25.87 -9.37 -16.67
CA ALA A 302 26.04 -8.94 -15.29
C ALA A 302 25.02 -9.61 -14.34
N THR A 303 23.80 -9.81 -14.83
CA THR A 303 22.74 -10.51 -14.11
C THR A 303 23.10 -11.98 -13.88
N ILE A 304 23.54 -12.69 -14.92
CA ILE A 304 23.97 -14.10 -14.82
C ILE A 304 25.14 -14.25 -13.83
N ASP A 305 26.10 -13.33 -13.86
CA ASP A 305 27.25 -13.38 -12.95
C ASP A 305 26.83 -13.13 -11.48
N TYR A 306 25.87 -12.22 -11.26
CA TYR A 306 25.28 -12.01 -9.94
C TYR A 306 24.48 -13.22 -9.43
N GLU A 307 23.69 -13.88 -10.28
CA GLU A 307 22.96 -15.10 -9.91
C GLU A 307 23.91 -16.24 -9.49
N LYS A 308 24.98 -16.47 -10.26
CA LYS A 308 26.01 -17.45 -9.90
C LYS A 308 26.60 -17.16 -8.53
N HIS A 309 26.94 -15.90 -8.27
CA HIS A 309 27.44 -15.48 -6.96
C HIS A 309 26.44 -15.75 -5.83
N LYS A 310 25.16 -15.44 -6.03
CA LYS A 310 24.10 -15.74 -5.04
C LYS A 310 23.99 -17.24 -4.75
N ILE A 311 24.07 -18.09 -5.77
CA ILE A 311 24.03 -19.55 -5.61
C ILE A 311 25.25 -20.04 -4.82
N GLU A 312 26.45 -19.56 -5.16
CA GLU A 312 27.69 -19.89 -4.43
C GLU A 312 27.58 -19.53 -2.95
N GLN A 313 27.10 -18.32 -2.62
CA GLN A 313 26.90 -17.87 -1.24
C GLN A 313 25.88 -18.74 -0.49
N LYS A 314 24.76 -19.11 -1.13
CA LYS A 314 23.77 -20.02 -0.52
C LYS A 314 24.38 -21.39 -0.18
N ILE A 315 25.18 -21.95 -1.08
CA ILE A 315 25.88 -23.24 -0.86
C ILE A 315 26.90 -23.12 0.29
N ILE A 316 27.66 -22.03 0.33
CA ILE A 316 28.64 -21.76 1.39
C ILE A 316 27.93 -21.65 2.74
N ASN A 317 26.88 -20.84 2.83
CA ASN A 317 26.12 -20.65 4.08
C ASN A 317 25.46 -21.95 4.56
N GLN A 318 24.92 -22.77 3.67
CA GLN A 318 24.36 -24.09 4.04
C GLN A 318 25.41 -25.05 4.59
N LYS A 319 26.67 -24.99 4.13
CA LYS A 319 27.76 -25.83 4.67
C LYS A 319 28.17 -25.44 6.08
N TYR A 320 27.99 -24.18 6.48
CA TYR A 320 28.34 -23.70 7.82
C TYR A 320 27.23 -23.87 8.87
N PHE A 321 26.03 -24.30 8.47
CA PHE A 321 24.90 -24.61 9.37
C PHE A 321 24.78 -26.11 9.75
N ILE A 322 25.77 -26.95 9.37
CA ILE A 322 25.82 -28.40 9.71
C ILE A 322 26.79 -28.66 10.88
N PHE A 323 26.91 -27.77 11.86
CA PHE A 323 27.68 -28.00 13.09
C PHE A 323 26.92 -27.65 14.35
#